data_AF-A0AAE3ZJ43-F1
#
_entry.id   AF-A0AAE3ZJ43-F1
#
_cell.length_a   1.000
_cell.length_b   1.000
_cell.length_c   1.000
_cell.angle_alpha   90.00
_cell.angle_beta   90.00
_cell.angle_gamma   90.00
#
_symmetry.space_group_name_H-M   'P 1'
#
loop_
_entity.id
_entity.type
_entity.pdbx_description
1 polymer ?
#
loop_
_entity_poly.entity_id
_entity_poly.type
_entity_poly.pdbx_seq_one_letter_code
_entity_poly.pdbx_strand_id
1 'polypeptide(L)' 'MLAVVDTAERVMAPSSFEYVKPWLVENPEPPVCPHCKQEIQPGDNVHWWQDVLWHTKPCPS' A
#
# COMPACT_ATOMS: atom_id res chain seq x y z
N MET A 1 36.46 -1.45 -24.71
CA MET A 1 35.69 -0.39 -24.03
C MET A 1 34.64 -1.09 -23.18
N LEU A 2 34.74 -0.97 -21.85
CA LEU A 2 33.80 -1.56 -20.89
C LEU A 2 32.52 -0.71 -20.91
N ALA A 3 31.40 -1.30 -21.33
CA ALA A 3 30.09 -0.69 -21.16
C ALA A 3 29.60 -1.00 -19.73
N VAL A 4 29.88 -0.07 -18.81
CA VAL A 4 29.09 0.08 -17.58
C VAL A 4 27.78 0.73 -18.02
N VAL A 5 26.75 -0.08 -18.23
CA VAL A 5 25.39 0.43 -18.38
C VAL A 5 24.74 0.36 -17.01
N ASP A 6 24.30 1.55 -16.62
CA ASP A 6 23.89 2.00 -15.31
C ASP A 6 22.75 1.18 -14.71
N THR A 7 22.94 0.85 -13.44
CA THR A 7 22.03 0.16 -12.54
C THR A 7 20.79 1.02 -12.24
N ALA A 8 19.73 0.98 -13.07
CA ALA A 8 18.53 1.76 -12.76
C ALA A 8 17.20 1.26 -13.32
N GLU A 9 17.01 -0.04 -13.57
CA GLU A 9 15.65 -0.59 -13.64
C GLU A 9 15.19 -1.01 -12.24
N ARG A 10 15.19 -0.04 -11.32
CA ARG A 10 14.34 -0.11 -10.13
C ARG A 10 12.93 0.01 -10.68
N VAL A 11 12.35 -1.13 -11.03
CA VAL A 11 10.93 -1.28 -11.31
C VAL A 11 10.21 -0.48 -10.24
N MET A 12 9.67 0.68 -10.63
CA MET A 12 8.82 1.50 -9.79
C MET A 12 7.58 0.65 -9.53
N ALA A 13 7.66 -0.23 -8.53
CA ALA A 13 6.49 -0.88 -7.98
C ALA A 13 5.53 0.28 -7.70
N PRO A 14 4.31 0.29 -8.29
CA PRO A 14 3.37 1.34 -8.00
C PRO A 14 3.28 1.37 -6.48
N SER A 15 3.45 2.55 -5.91
CA SER A 15 3.52 2.74 -4.47
C SER A 15 2.23 2.30 -3.75
N SER A 16 1.25 1.75 -4.47
CA SER A 16 -0.09 1.40 -4.04
C SER A 16 -0.50 0.01 -4.54
N PHE A 17 -1.37 -0.67 -3.78
CA PHE A 17 -1.97 -1.97 -4.10
C PHE A 17 -3.40 -2.05 -3.56
N GLU A 18 -4.20 -2.97 -4.08
CA GLU A 18 -5.54 -3.24 -3.56
C GLU A 18 -5.46 -4.00 -2.23
N TYR A 19 -6.06 -3.47 -1.18
CA TYR A 19 -6.09 -4.12 0.12
C TYR A 19 -6.94 -5.39 0.04
N VAL A 20 -6.34 -6.52 0.40
CA VAL A 20 -7.03 -7.80 0.57
C VAL A 20 -7.03 -8.15 2.04
N LYS A 21 -8.22 -8.38 2.63
CA LYS A 21 -8.30 -8.79 4.05
C LYS A 21 -7.65 -10.17 4.20
N PRO A 22 -6.68 -10.33 5.12
CA PRO A 22 -6.06 -11.63 5.35
C PRO A 22 -7.10 -12.62 5.90
N TRP A 23 -7.34 -13.68 5.16
CA TRP A 23 -8.31 -14.75 5.48
C TRP A 23 -7.91 -15.61 6.70
N LEU A 24 -6.64 -15.55 7.10
CA LEU A 24 -6.05 -16.39 8.15
C LEU A 24 -6.29 -15.88 9.58
N VAL A 25 -6.80 -14.66 9.75
CA VAL A 25 -7.10 -14.13 11.07
C VAL A 25 -8.60 -14.30 11.30
N GLU A 26 -8.99 -14.98 12.37
CA GLU A 26 -10.40 -15.31 12.63
C GLU A 26 -11.28 -14.05 12.77
N ASN A 27 -10.70 -12.90 13.14
CA ASN A 27 -11.31 -11.57 13.07
C ASN A 27 -10.24 -10.46 13.21
N PRO A 28 -9.51 -10.07 12.15
CA PRO A 28 -8.67 -8.89 12.22
C PRO A 28 -9.59 -7.69 12.12
N GLU A 29 -9.53 -6.80 13.11
CA GLU A 29 -10.09 -5.46 12.97
C GLU A 29 -9.46 -4.79 11.72
N PRO A 30 -10.26 -4.12 10.88
CA PRO A 30 -9.73 -3.46 9.70
C PRO A 30 -8.73 -2.37 10.11
N PRO A 31 -7.59 -2.25 9.40
CA PRO A 31 -6.62 -1.21 9.70
C PRO A 31 -7.23 0.17 9.46
N VAL A 32 -6.90 1.15 10.29
CA VAL A 32 -7.43 2.51 10.16
C VAL A 32 -6.41 3.40 9.48
N CYS A 33 -6.82 4.09 8.40
CA CYS A 33 -5.98 5.04 7.70
C CYS A 33 -5.66 6.25 8.60
N PRO A 34 -4.37 6.55 8.87
CA PRO A 34 -4.00 7.64 9.79
C PRO A 34 -4.39 9.04 9.31
N HIS A 35 -4.60 9.23 8.00
CA HIS A 35 -4.94 10.51 7.39
C HIS A 35 -6.42 10.86 7.54
N CYS A 36 -7.33 10.01 7.03
CA CYS A 36 -8.78 10.27 7.05
C CYS A 36 -9.48 9.69 8.28
N LYS A 37 -8.80 8.87 9.10
CA LYS A 37 -9.37 8.17 10.26
C LYS A 37 -10.51 7.19 9.91
N GLN A 38 -10.56 6.73 8.66
CA GLN A 38 -11.51 5.71 8.21
C GLN A 38 -10.87 4.32 8.17
N GLU A 39 -11.69 3.30 8.37
CA GLU A 39 -11.28 1.90 8.21
C GLU A 39 -10.94 1.62 6.74
N ILE A 40 -9.87 0.84 6.53
CA ILE A 40 -9.46 0.35 5.22
C ILE A 40 -10.22 -0.93 4.95
N GLN A 41 -11.02 -0.92 3.89
CA GLN A 41 -11.85 -2.04 3.47
C GLN A 41 -11.19 -2.83 2.34
N PRO A 42 -11.53 -4.13 2.20
CA PRO A 42 -11.10 -4.92 1.05
C PRO A 42 -11.52 -4.24 -0.26
N GLY A 43 -10.60 -4.10 -1.21
CA GLY A 43 -10.83 -3.37 -2.46
C GLY A 43 -10.32 -1.92 -2.45
N ASP A 44 -9.95 -1.37 -1.28
CA ASP A 44 -9.35 -0.04 -1.22
C ASP A 44 -7.94 -0.04 -1.81
N ASN A 45 -7.60 1.01 -2.58
CA ASN A 45 -6.23 1.22 -3.03
C ASN A 45 -5.40 1.83 -1.89
N VAL A 46 -4.42 1.10 -1.39
CA VAL A 46 -3.61 1.44 -0.21
C VAL A 46 -2.11 1.37 -0.47
N HIS A 47 -1.32 1.93 0.43
CA HIS A 47 0.12 1.82 0.46
C HIS A 47 0.66 1.66 1.87
N TRP A 48 1.84 1.04 1.99
CA TRP A 48 2.56 0.95 3.25
C TRP A 48 3.43 2.19 3.46
N TRP A 49 3.30 2.82 4.63
CA TRP A 49 4.17 3.91 5.08
C TRP A 49 4.41 3.79 6.58
N GLN A 50 5.70 3.72 6.98
CA GLN A 50 6.11 3.53 8.39
C GLN A 50 5.40 2.33 9.04
N ASP A 51 5.34 1.20 8.35
CA ASP A 51 4.69 -0.04 8.81
C ASP A 51 3.17 0.09 9.10
N VAL A 52 2.54 1.15 8.58
CA VAL A 52 1.10 1.39 8.67
C VAL A 52 0.50 1.45 7.27
N LEU A 53 -0.76 1.03 7.13
CA LEU A 53 -1.53 1.12 5.89
C LEU A 53 -2.21 2.48 5.75
N TRP A 54 -2.14 3.04 4.54
CA TRP A 54 -2.72 4.33 4.18
C TRP A 54 -3.49 4.21 2.88
N HIS A 55 -4.65 4.87 2.76
CA HIS A 55 -5.30 5.03 1.45
C HIS A 55 -4.42 5.82 0.48
N THR A 56 -4.44 5.43 -0.78
CA THR A 56 -3.84 6.22 -1.86
C THR A 56 -4.65 7.50 -2.03
N LYS A 57 -4.00 8.67 -2.08
CA LYS A 57 -4.72 9.95 -2.21
C LYS A 57 -5.51 10.02 -3.52
N PRO A 58 -6.72 10.64 -3.52
CA PRO A 58 -7.42 11.18 -2.35
C PRO A 58 -7.99 10.06 -1.46
N CYS A 59 -7.99 10.28 -0.15
CA CYS A 59 -8.76 9.39 0.73
C CYS A 59 -10.25 9.46 0.38
N PRO A 60 -11.00 8.36 0.49
CA PRO A 60 -12.45 8.43 0.43
C PRO A 60 -12.95 9.41 1.50
N SER A 61 -13.92 10.25 1.15
CA SER A 61 -14.58 11.20 2.07
C SER A 61 -15.88 10.60 2.58
#